data_AF-A0A932YNB9-F1
#
_entry.id   AF-A0A932YNB9-F1
#
_cell.length_a   1.000
_cell.length_b   1.000
_cell.length_c   1.000
_cell.angle_alpha   90.00
_cell.angle_beta   90.00
_cell.angle_gamma   90.00
#
_symmetry.space_group_name_H-M   'P 1'
#
loop_
_entity.id
_entity.type
_entity.pdbx_description
1 polymer ?
#
loop_
_entity_poly.entity_id
_entity_poly.type
_entity_poly.pdbx_seq_one_letter_code
_entity_poly.pdbx_strand_id
1 'polypeptide(L)'
;MKVVSVARERIEKSQCSVRYYGVMIEEADPGRLEEGRELDAPSFQNVSGAKAWTDHQGNLWRSGGRHTVEGGNGTKMWYRSDAHRNNLPLQFRNPDNLMGRLDRANGPAIERPNGTKEWYRDGERHREDGPAIARSGNDGHTNAEAYFLFGLPVDMKVVMDPASLDKGNMVNLMMWHPRMLNYFIHRIGSQFLNTMGAKRVERFTFLKDAARRFGLAGDNPYGTLWRIDHLPTLGTVQVVEVVNGTAEPDGTYRHYFLRVPIEGDDGKPITSARDAVAWTYGLTGEQYARLTVRT
;
A
#
# COMPACT_ATOMS: atom_id res chain seq x y z
N MET A 1 -17.02 22.01 58.22
CA MET A 1 -15.70 21.95 57.55
C MET A 1 -15.78 20.82 56.52
N LYS A 2 -15.46 21.10 55.24
CA LYS A 2 -15.39 20.13 54.12
C LYS A 2 -14.53 18.91 54.52
N VAL A 3 -14.70 17.67 54.02
CA VAL A 3 -14.53 17.16 52.64
C VAL A 3 -15.22 15.77 52.59
N VAL A 4 -16.29 15.56 51.82
CA VAL A 4 -16.38 15.03 50.42
C VAL A 4 -15.85 13.58 50.24
N SER A 5 -16.80 12.76 49.74
CA SER A 5 -16.80 11.46 49.03
C SER A 5 -15.48 10.93 48.42
N VAL A 6 -15.29 9.65 48.08
CA VAL A 6 -16.03 8.85 47.07
C VAL A 6 -15.75 7.35 47.24
N ALA A 7 -16.77 6.56 46.88
CA ALA A 7 -16.83 5.11 46.82
C ALA A 7 -15.59 4.41 46.23
N ARG A 8 -15.17 3.32 46.88
CA ARG A 8 -14.33 2.28 46.27
C ARG A 8 -15.24 1.32 45.50
N GLU A 9 -15.46 1.61 44.22
CA GLU A 9 -15.98 0.62 43.29
C GLU A 9 -14.90 -0.40 42.95
N ARG A 10 -15.27 -1.66 43.12
CA ARG A 10 -14.47 -2.85 42.88
C ARG A 10 -14.42 -3.08 41.37
N ILE A 11 -13.34 -2.66 40.71
CA ILE A 11 -13.09 -3.02 39.31
C ILE A 11 -12.61 -4.47 39.30
N GLU A 12 -13.51 -5.39 38.94
CA GLU A 12 -13.14 -6.73 38.49
C GLU A 12 -12.28 -6.59 37.23
N LYS A 13 -10.98 -6.91 37.37
CA LYS A 13 -10.05 -7.01 36.23
C LYS A 13 -10.55 -8.13 35.33
N SER A 14 -11.18 -7.79 34.21
CA SER A 14 -11.36 -8.71 33.09
C SER A 14 -9.96 -9.00 32.51
N GLN A 15 -9.47 -10.23 32.68
CA GLN A 15 -8.29 -10.72 31.99
C GLN A 15 -8.56 -10.68 30.48
N CYS A 16 -8.04 -9.66 29.80
CA CYS A 16 -8.03 -9.63 28.36
C CYS A 16 -6.74 -10.32 27.90
N SER A 17 -6.89 -11.54 27.37
CA SER A 17 -5.79 -12.23 26.70
C SER A 17 -5.90 -11.93 25.20
N VAL A 18 -4.82 -11.44 24.59
CA VAL A 18 -4.80 -11.17 23.14
C VAL A 18 -3.95 -12.21 22.43
N ARG A 19 -4.49 -12.73 21.32
CA ARG A 19 -3.96 -13.90 20.61
C ARG A 19 -3.34 -13.46 19.28
N TYR A 20 -2.01 -13.46 19.20
CA TYR A 20 -1.25 -13.15 17.98
C TYR A 20 -0.88 -14.41 17.24
N TYR A 21 -1.58 -14.77 16.14
CA TYR A 21 -1.27 -16.01 15.38
C TYR A 21 -1.10 -17.27 16.27
N GLY A 22 -1.86 -17.35 17.38
CA GLY A 22 -1.77 -18.42 18.39
C GLY A 22 -0.82 -18.17 19.56
N VAL A 23 -0.06 -17.08 19.57
CA VAL A 23 0.72 -16.61 20.73
C VAL A 23 -0.24 -15.89 21.68
N MET A 24 -0.50 -16.50 22.83
CA MET A 24 -1.23 -15.86 23.92
C MET A 24 -0.28 -14.88 24.62
N ILE A 25 -0.62 -13.59 24.58
CA ILE A 25 0.02 -12.57 25.41
C ILE A 25 -0.99 -12.27 26.52
N GLU A 26 -0.65 -12.66 27.74
CA GLU A 26 -1.39 -12.27 28.94
C GLU A 26 -0.94 -10.85 29.30
N GLU A 27 -1.89 -9.93 29.53
CA GLU A 27 -1.58 -8.67 30.21
C GLU A 27 -1.02 -9.00 31.60
N ALA A 28 0.28 -8.76 31.80
CA ALA A 28 0.90 -8.86 33.11
C ALA A 28 1.33 -7.48 33.60
N ASP A 29 1.11 -7.30 34.90
CA ASP A 29 1.40 -6.16 35.79
C ASP A 29 2.49 -5.21 35.25
N PRO A 30 2.30 -3.87 35.26
CA PRO A 30 3.37 -2.90 34.99
C PRO A 30 4.42 -2.97 36.11
N GLY A 31 5.13 -4.09 36.16
CA GLY A 31 6.24 -4.36 37.05
C GLY A 31 7.32 -3.34 36.76
N ARG A 32 7.60 -2.56 37.81
CA ARG A 32 8.67 -1.59 37.98
C ARG A 32 9.82 -1.80 36.99
N LEU A 33 10.04 -0.81 36.13
CA LEU A 33 11.22 -0.70 35.28
C LEU A 33 12.46 -0.78 36.19
N GLU A 34 13.11 -1.95 36.25
CA GLU A 34 14.40 -2.07 36.94
C GLU A 34 15.51 -1.53 36.04
N GLU A 35 16.34 -0.65 36.60
CA GLU A 35 17.53 -0.11 35.95
C GLU A 35 18.50 -1.24 35.63
N GLY A 36 18.83 -1.41 34.34
CA GLY A 36 19.76 -2.45 33.87
C GLY A 36 19.30 -3.27 32.65
N ARG A 37 18.18 -2.93 31.99
CA ARG A 37 17.81 -3.62 30.73
C ARG A 37 18.92 -3.48 29.67
N GLU A 38 19.38 -4.62 29.15
CA GLU A 38 20.12 -4.66 27.88
C GLU A 38 19.39 -3.80 26.84
N LEU A 39 20.15 -3.05 26.02
CA LEU A 39 19.64 -2.05 25.07
C LEU A 39 18.56 -2.56 24.08
N ASP A 40 18.30 -3.86 24.01
CA ASP A 40 17.28 -4.49 23.16
C ASP A 40 16.49 -5.63 23.84
N ALA A 41 16.38 -5.64 25.17
CA ALA A 41 15.57 -6.64 25.88
C ALA A 41 14.08 -6.55 25.49
N PRO A 42 13.35 -7.68 25.36
CA PRO A 42 11.93 -7.66 25.03
C PRO A 42 11.10 -7.00 26.14
N SER A 43 10.03 -6.32 25.75
CA SER A 43 9.02 -5.79 26.68
C SER A 43 8.30 -6.90 27.43
N PHE A 44 8.00 -8.00 26.72
CA PHE A 44 7.29 -9.15 27.25
C PHE A 44 8.01 -10.44 26.87
N GLN A 45 8.04 -11.41 27.79
CA GLN A 45 8.44 -12.78 27.52
C GLN A 45 7.58 -13.75 28.33
N ASN A 46 7.00 -14.77 27.70
CA ASN A 46 6.20 -15.78 28.37
C ASN A 46 6.98 -17.10 28.59
N VAL A 47 6.35 -18.06 29.29
CA VAL A 47 6.95 -19.37 29.62
C VAL A 47 7.28 -20.24 28.41
N SER A 48 6.62 -20.01 27.26
CA SER A 48 6.95 -20.72 26.02
C SER A 48 8.13 -20.11 25.28
N GLY A 49 8.70 -19.01 25.80
CA GLY A 49 9.80 -18.28 25.19
C GLY A 49 9.37 -17.28 24.13
N ALA A 50 8.07 -17.04 23.95
CA ALA A 50 7.59 -16.00 23.04
C ALA A 50 7.93 -14.62 23.59
N LYS A 51 8.36 -13.70 22.72
CA LYS A 51 8.85 -12.36 23.04
C LYS A 51 8.11 -11.31 22.23
N ALA A 52 7.89 -10.13 22.82
CA ALA A 52 7.38 -8.95 22.12
C ALA A 52 8.14 -7.69 22.54
N TRP A 53 8.33 -6.78 21.58
CA TRP A 53 8.98 -5.47 21.77
C TRP A 53 7.96 -4.36 21.52
N THR A 54 7.90 -3.41 22.44
CA THR A 54 6.97 -2.28 22.37
C THR A 54 7.68 -0.96 22.63
N ASP A 55 7.08 0.13 22.16
CA ASP A 55 7.42 1.49 22.59
C ASP A 55 6.91 1.77 24.02
N HIS A 56 7.18 2.97 24.52
CA HIS A 56 6.76 3.46 25.84
C HIS A 56 5.23 3.59 25.99
N GLN A 57 4.48 3.58 24.88
CA GLN A 57 3.01 3.63 24.86
C GLN A 57 2.39 2.24 24.78
N GLY A 58 3.21 1.18 24.69
CA GLY A 58 2.76 -0.20 24.57
C GLY A 58 2.51 -0.65 23.13
N ASN A 59 2.79 0.17 22.12
CA ASN A 59 2.62 -0.24 20.71
C ASN A 59 3.79 -1.12 20.27
N LEU A 60 3.52 -2.14 19.43
CA LEU A 60 4.57 -2.98 18.86
C LEU A 60 5.57 -2.15 18.07
N TRP A 61 6.83 -2.14 18.52
CA TRP A 61 7.89 -1.38 17.90
C TRP A 61 9.26 -1.95 18.27
N ARG A 62 10.18 -1.93 17.30
CA ARG A 62 11.58 -2.28 17.51
C ARG A 62 12.45 -1.58 16.49
N SER A 63 13.57 -1.02 16.93
CA SER A 63 14.51 -0.32 16.05
C SER A 63 15.23 -1.26 15.08
N GLY A 64 15.76 -0.71 13.98
CA GLY A 64 16.65 -1.42 13.07
C GLY A 64 15.96 -2.44 12.14
N GLY A 65 14.65 -2.31 11.92
CA GLY A 65 13.90 -3.20 11.02
C GLY A 65 13.82 -4.65 11.54
N ARG A 66 13.98 -4.84 12.84
CA ARG A 66 13.89 -6.14 13.53
C ARG A 66 12.44 -6.52 13.78
N HIS A 67 12.21 -7.81 14.02
CA HIS A 67 10.88 -8.34 14.33
C HIS A 67 10.38 -7.77 15.66
N THR A 68 9.10 -7.41 15.70
CA THR A 68 8.44 -6.88 16.89
C THR A 68 7.85 -7.99 17.75
N VAL A 69 7.69 -9.19 17.20
CA VAL A 69 7.25 -10.40 17.91
C VAL A 69 8.08 -11.61 17.48
N GLU A 70 8.47 -12.44 18.44
CA GLU A 70 9.09 -13.75 18.24
C GLU A 70 8.25 -14.81 18.96
N GLY A 71 7.70 -15.77 18.24
CA GLY A 71 7.02 -16.91 18.86
C GLY A 71 8.00 -17.82 19.59
N GLY A 72 7.54 -18.55 20.60
CA GLY A 72 8.38 -19.51 21.35
C GLY A 72 9.01 -20.61 20.49
N ASN A 73 8.44 -20.86 19.31
CA ASN A 73 9.00 -21.75 18.31
C ASN A 73 10.09 -21.11 17.43
N GLY A 74 10.44 -19.84 17.61
CA GLY A 74 11.39 -19.07 16.80
C GLY A 74 10.79 -18.38 15.56
N THR A 75 9.46 -18.36 15.41
CA THR A 75 8.80 -17.62 14.31
C THR A 75 8.93 -16.12 14.55
N LYS A 76 9.48 -15.39 13.59
CA LYS A 76 9.66 -13.93 13.66
C LYS A 76 8.55 -13.23 12.91
N MET A 77 8.00 -12.17 13.48
CA MET A 77 6.91 -11.39 12.91
C MET A 77 7.19 -9.89 12.98
N TRP A 78 6.91 -9.20 11.88
CA TRP A 78 7.05 -7.76 11.76
C TRP A 78 5.68 -7.13 11.68
N TYR A 79 5.44 -6.20 12.60
CA TYR A 79 4.23 -5.41 12.65
C TYR A 79 4.57 -3.93 12.45
N ARG A 80 3.78 -3.24 11.63
CA ARG A 80 3.74 -1.79 11.56
C ARG A 80 2.73 -1.28 12.59
N SER A 81 3.18 -0.42 13.50
CA SER A 81 2.30 0.35 14.38
C SER A 81 1.68 1.50 13.57
N ASP A 82 0.36 1.63 13.61
CA ASP A 82 -0.38 2.70 12.90
C ASP A 82 -0.25 4.08 13.59
N ALA A 83 0.58 4.20 14.64
CA ALA A 83 0.63 5.34 15.56
C ALA A 83 1.14 6.69 14.99
N HIS A 84 1.50 6.78 13.70
CA HIS A 84 2.07 8.02 13.14
C HIS A 84 1.39 8.60 11.92
N ARG A 85 0.28 8.03 11.41
CA ARG A 85 -0.28 8.57 10.16
C ARG A 85 -1.37 9.62 10.26
N ASN A 86 -2.21 9.67 11.29
CA ASN A 86 -3.31 10.64 11.28
C ASN A 86 -3.68 11.09 12.69
N ASN A 87 -3.49 12.40 12.96
CA ASN A 87 -4.03 13.15 14.11
C ASN A 87 -5.59 13.15 14.10
N LEU A 88 -6.20 11.97 14.11
CA LEU A 88 -7.64 11.82 14.30
C LEU A 88 -7.88 11.44 15.77
N PRO A 89 -8.85 12.09 16.44
CA PRO A 89 -9.15 11.78 17.83
C PRO A 89 -9.56 10.31 17.96
N LEU A 90 -9.01 9.65 18.98
CA LEU A 90 -9.35 8.29 19.41
C LEU A 90 -10.85 8.17 19.69
N GLN A 91 -11.65 7.78 18.70
CA GLN A 91 -13.01 7.32 18.92
C GLN A 91 -13.23 5.96 18.26
N PHE A 92 -13.78 5.06 19.08
CA PHE A 92 -14.08 3.65 18.86
C PHE A 92 -12.89 2.69 18.86
N ARG A 93 -12.44 2.47 20.10
CA ARG A 93 -11.66 1.34 20.60
C ARG A 93 -12.38 0.02 20.28
N ASN A 94 -11.85 -0.71 19.29
CA ASN A 94 -12.07 -2.14 19.12
C ASN A 94 -10.84 -2.86 19.68
N PRO A 95 -10.94 -3.96 20.45
CA PRO A 95 -9.77 -4.69 20.97
C PRO A 95 -8.81 -5.16 19.86
N ASP A 96 -9.34 -5.33 18.65
CA ASP A 96 -8.57 -5.73 17.45
C ASP A 96 -7.66 -4.61 16.90
N ASN A 97 -7.85 -3.36 17.33
CA ASN A 97 -7.09 -2.18 16.86
C ASN A 97 -5.98 -1.74 17.83
N LEU A 98 -5.70 -2.49 18.90
CA LEU A 98 -4.53 -2.25 19.76
C LEU A 98 -3.24 -2.88 19.21
N MET A 99 -3.33 -3.60 18.10
CA MET A 99 -2.36 -4.63 17.76
C MET A 99 -2.00 -4.44 16.28
N GLY A 100 -0.78 -3.97 16.01
CA GLY A 100 -0.34 -3.51 14.68
C GLY A 100 -0.59 -4.48 13.52
N ARG A 101 -0.41 -4.00 12.29
CA ARG A 101 -0.66 -4.78 11.08
C ARG A 101 0.62 -5.49 10.62
N LEU A 102 0.54 -6.76 10.23
CA LEU A 102 1.68 -7.44 9.63
C LEU A 102 2.14 -6.68 8.39
N ASP A 103 3.39 -6.25 8.40
CA ASP A 103 3.97 -5.47 7.32
C ASP A 103 5.49 -5.42 7.47
N ARG A 104 6.19 -5.54 6.35
CA ARG A 104 7.62 -5.25 6.26
C ARG A 104 7.96 -4.78 4.85
N ALA A 105 8.51 -3.57 4.74
CA ALA A 105 8.78 -2.93 3.44
C ALA A 105 9.73 -3.74 2.53
N ASN A 106 10.82 -4.27 3.10
CA ASN A 106 11.92 -4.87 2.34
C ASN A 106 12.11 -6.38 2.61
N GLY A 107 11.06 -7.08 3.01
CA GLY A 107 11.17 -8.50 3.35
C GLY A 107 9.86 -9.15 3.77
N PRO A 108 9.88 -10.43 4.14
CA PRO A 108 8.70 -11.11 4.64
C PRO A 108 8.29 -10.56 6.01
N ALA A 109 6.99 -10.40 6.22
CA ALA A 109 6.43 -10.00 7.50
C ALA A 109 6.37 -11.17 8.49
N ILE A 110 6.48 -12.42 8.01
CA ILE A 110 6.64 -13.61 8.84
C ILE A 110 7.79 -14.46 8.30
N GLU A 111 8.71 -14.84 9.18
CA GLU A 111 9.76 -15.83 8.92
C GLU A 111 9.64 -16.97 9.91
N ARG A 112 9.45 -18.19 9.41
CA ARG A 112 9.35 -19.40 10.23
C ARG A 112 10.70 -20.13 10.29
N PRO A 113 10.99 -20.87 11.38
CA PRO A 113 12.25 -21.63 11.51
C PRO A 113 12.47 -22.66 10.40
N ASN A 114 11.39 -23.20 9.84
CA ASN A 114 11.44 -24.14 8.71
C ASN A 114 11.75 -23.45 7.36
N GLY A 115 12.14 -22.17 7.35
CA GLY A 115 12.46 -21.40 6.15
C GLY A 115 11.25 -20.86 5.39
N THR A 116 10.02 -21.12 5.85
CA THR A 116 8.81 -20.54 5.25
C THR A 116 8.78 -19.03 5.46
N LYS A 117 8.48 -18.29 4.40
CA LYS A 117 8.37 -16.84 4.39
C LYS A 117 6.98 -16.41 3.92
N GLU A 118 6.39 -15.44 4.60
CA GLU A 118 5.09 -14.86 4.23
C GLU A 118 5.18 -13.34 4.16
N TRP A 119 4.62 -12.75 3.11
CA TRP A 119 4.64 -11.31 2.83
C TRP A 119 3.26 -10.71 3.05
N TYR A 120 3.26 -9.59 3.76
CA TYR A 120 2.06 -8.84 4.09
C TYR A 120 2.31 -7.34 3.85
N ARG A 121 1.25 -6.64 3.44
CA ARG A 121 1.20 -5.19 3.31
C ARG A 121 -0.10 -4.73 3.97
N ASP A 122 0.02 -3.83 4.95
CA ASP A 122 -1.11 -3.33 5.74
C ASP A 122 -2.00 -4.45 6.33
N GLY A 123 -1.39 -5.56 6.75
CA GLY A 123 -2.09 -6.70 7.38
C GLY A 123 -2.67 -7.72 6.41
N GLU A 124 -2.63 -7.46 5.10
CA GLU A 124 -3.12 -8.36 4.07
C GLU A 124 -1.96 -9.09 3.39
N ARG A 125 -2.13 -10.37 3.04
CA ARG A 125 -1.13 -11.07 2.22
C ARG A 125 -0.98 -10.36 0.88
N HIS A 126 0.24 -9.98 0.55
CA HIS A 126 0.47 -9.18 -0.64
C HIS A 126 1.95 -9.22 -1.03
N ARG A 127 2.22 -9.48 -2.32
CA ARG A 127 3.56 -9.32 -2.91
C ARG A 127 3.46 -9.10 -4.42
N GLU A 128 4.15 -8.07 -4.93
CA GLU A 128 4.11 -7.67 -6.35
C GLU A 128 5.27 -8.24 -7.18
N ASP A 129 6.31 -8.76 -6.53
CA ASP A 129 7.53 -9.25 -7.18
C ASP A 129 7.82 -10.73 -6.90
N GLY A 130 6.78 -11.51 -6.58
CA GLY A 130 6.90 -12.92 -6.32
C GLY A 130 5.79 -13.49 -5.44
N PRO A 131 5.94 -14.72 -4.94
CA PRO A 131 4.92 -15.36 -4.14
C PRO A 131 4.81 -14.70 -2.75
N ALA A 132 3.58 -14.42 -2.32
CA ALA A 132 3.33 -13.90 -0.98
C ALA A 132 3.47 -15.00 0.11
N ILE A 133 3.54 -16.28 -0.28
CA ILE A 133 3.95 -17.38 0.59
C ILE A 133 4.98 -18.22 -0.16
N ALA A 134 6.17 -18.37 0.40
CA ALA A 134 7.20 -19.27 -0.11
C ALA A 134 7.55 -20.29 0.99
N ARG A 135 7.18 -21.56 0.78
CA ARG A 135 7.51 -22.65 1.71
C ARG A 135 8.83 -23.28 1.31
N SER A 136 9.83 -23.21 2.18
CA SER A 136 11.06 -23.97 1.99
C SER A 136 10.78 -25.46 2.25
N GLY A 137 11.15 -26.31 1.30
CA GLY A 137 11.29 -27.73 1.49
C GLY A 137 12.48 -28.06 2.41
N ASN A 138 12.53 -29.31 2.87
CA ASN A 138 13.59 -29.81 3.76
C ASN A 138 14.97 -29.88 3.07
N ASP A 139 15.02 -29.73 1.75
CA ASP A 139 16.21 -29.78 0.88
C ASP A 139 16.69 -28.40 0.42
N GLY A 140 16.05 -27.31 0.88
CA GLY A 140 16.37 -25.95 0.46
C GLY A 140 15.71 -25.50 -0.85
N HIS A 141 14.87 -26.32 -1.47
CA HIS A 141 14.04 -25.93 -2.62
C HIS A 141 12.65 -25.49 -2.18
N THR A 142 12.07 -24.46 -2.81
CA THR A 142 10.70 -24.00 -2.51
C THR A 142 9.70 -25.04 -3.03
N ASN A 143 9.01 -25.75 -2.13
CA ASN A 143 8.10 -26.84 -2.51
C ASN A 143 6.65 -26.39 -2.76
N ALA A 144 6.29 -25.18 -2.34
CA ALA A 144 4.98 -24.59 -2.64
C ALA A 144 5.02 -23.06 -2.57
N GLU A 145 4.48 -22.43 -3.60
CA GLU A 145 4.32 -21.00 -3.72
C GLU A 145 2.84 -20.63 -3.79
N ALA A 146 2.47 -19.53 -3.15
CA ALA A 146 1.14 -18.96 -3.30
C ALA A 146 1.21 -17.45 -3.48
N TYR A 147 0.41 -16.95 -4.43
CA TYR A 147 0.43 -15.57 -4.87
C TYR A 147 -0.81 -14.86 -4.36
N PHE A 148 -0.59 -13.68 -3.77
CA PHE A 148 -1.65 -12.87 -3.22
C PHE A 148 -1.38 -11.40 -3.54
N LEU A 149 -2.44 -10.69 -3.90
CA LEU A 149 -2.44 -9.23 -3.98
C LEU A 149 -3.62 -8.73 -3.17
N PHE A 150 -3.34 -7.90 -2.15
CA PHE A 150 -4.39 -7.27 -1.34
C PHE A 150 -5.28 -8.29 -0.60
N GLY A 151 -4.69 -9.40 -0.16
CA GLY A 151 -5.39 -10.52 0.47
C GLY A 151 -6.14 -11.43 -0.52
N LEU A 152 -6.30 -11.03 -1.78
CA LEU A 152 -6.93 -11.85 -2.82
C LEU A 152 -5.92 -12.89 -3.34
N PRO A 153 -6.23 -14.22 -3.30
CA PRO A 153 -5.43 -15.21 -3.99
C PRO A 153 -5.52 -14.99 -5.50
N VAL A 154 -4.36 -14.95 -6.16
CA VAL A 154 -4.27 -14.72 -7.61
C VAL A 154 -3.41 -15.79 -8.27
N ASP A 155 -3.60 -15.99 -9.57
CA ASP A 155 -2.70 -16.81 -10.36
C ASP A 155 -1.30 -16.18 -10.43
N MET A 156 -0.27 -17.01 -10.53
CA MET A 156 1.13 -16.56 -10.65
C MET A 156 1.31 -15.55 -11.79
N LYS A 157 0.64 -15.73 -12.93
CA LYS A 157 0.75 -14.83 -14.08
C LYS A 157 0.33 -13.41 -13.73
N VAL A 158 -0.62 -13.22 -12.81
CA VAL A 158 -1.05 -11.87 -12.40
C VAL A 158 0.12 -11.07 -11.82
N VAL A 159 1.06 -11.73 -11.14
CA VAL A 159 2.22 -11.10 -10.48
C VAL A 159 3.45 -11.11 -11.38
N MET A 160 3.73 -12.28 -11.96
CA MET A 160 4.98 -12.54 -12.68
C MET A 160 4.93 -12.14 -14.16
N ASP A 161 3.77 -12.21 -14.80
CA ASP A 161 3.58 -11.83 -16.21
C ASP A 161 2.17 -11.23 -16.47
N PRO A 162 1.84 -10.09 -15.83
CA PRO A 162 0.51 -9.47 -15.96
C PRO A 162 0.20 -9.02 -17.39
N ALA A 163 1.23 -8.82 -18.22
CA ALA A 163 1.11 -8.47 -19.63
C ALA A 163 0.44 -9.58 -20.46
N SER A 164 0.56 -10.84 -20.03
CA SER A 164 -0.07 -11.98 -20.71
C SER A 164 -1.58 -12.11 -20.48
N LEU A 165 -2.15 -11.36 -19.54
CA LEU A 165 -3.56 -11.46 -19.19
C LEU A 165 -4.45 -10.85 -20.27
N ASP A 166 -5.60 -11.48 -20.52
CA ASP A 166 -6.63 -10.91 -21.38
C ASP A 166 -7.52 -9.91 -20.61
N LYS A 167 -8.35 -9.17 -21.36
CA LYS A 167 -9.31 -8.21 -20.80
C LYS A 167 -10.27 -8.85 -19.80
N GLY A 168 -10.74 -10.06 -20.07
CA GLY A 168 -11.68 -10.78 -19.19
C GLY A 168 -11.06 -11.13 -17.84
N ASN A 169 -9.80 -11.60 -17.84
CA ASN A 169 -9.05 -11.88 -16.62
C ASN A 169 -8.90 -10.61 -15.77
N MET A 170 -8.48 -9.51 -16.38
CA MET A 170 -8.30 -8.22 -15.69
C MET A 170 -9.62 -7.70 -15.12
N VAL A 171 -10.70 -7.73 -15.91
CA VAL A 171 -12.04 -7.31 -15.48
C VAL A 171 -12.53 -8.12 -14.29
N ASN A 172 -12.40 -9.44 -14.33
CA ASN A 172 -12.80 -10.31 -13.23
C ASN A 172 -12.03 -9.96 -11.94
N LEU A 173 -10.71 -9.77 -12.01
CA LEU A 173 -9.91 -9.39 -10.85
C LEU A 173 -10.32 -8.04 -10.27
N MET A 174 -10.63 -7.04 -11.11
CA MET A 174 -11.11 -5.73 -10.65
C MET A 174 -12.49 -5.79 -9.99
N MET A 175 -13.37 -6.72 -10.40
CA MET A 175 -14.66 -6.93 -9.73
C MET A 175 -14.49 -7.45 -8.30
N TRP A 176 -13.53 -8.34 -8.08
CA TRP A 176 -13.25 -8.90 -6.75
C TRP A 176 -12.49 -7.93 -5.84
N HIS A 177 -11.68 -7.04 -6.42
CA HIS A 177 -10.91 -6.10 -5.62
C HIS A 177 -10.57 -4.78 -6.34
N PRO A 178 -11.04 -3.61 -5.86
CA PRO A 178 -10.94 -2.34 -6.57
C PRO A 178 -9.49 -1.82 -6.72
N ARG A 179 -8.56 -2.20 -5.83
CA ARG A 179 -7.14 -1.78 -5.96
C ARG A 179 -6.41 -2.47 -7.13
N MET A 180 -7.01 -3.49 -7.76
CA MET A 180 -6.42 -4.15 -8.93
C MET A 180 -6.26 -3.20 -10.12
N LEU A 181 -7.15 -2.21 -10.27
CA LEU A 181 -7.01 -1.18 -11.29
C LEU A 181 -5.67 -0.45 -11.17
N ASN A 182 -5.35 0.05 -9.98
CA ASN A 182 -4.09 0.76 -9.74
C ASN A 182 -2.89 -0.18 -9.93
N TYR A 183 -3.00 -1.43 -9.47
CA TYR A 183 -1.98 -2.44 -9.71
C TYR A 183 -1.66 -2.59 -11.21
N PHE A 184 -2.66 -2.79 -12.06
CA PHE A 184 -2.42 -2.94 -13.50
C PHE A 184 -1.90 -1.67 -14.16
N ILE A 185 -2.43 -0.50 -13.78
CA ILE A 185 -1.95 0.79 -14.27
C ILE A 185 -0.46 0.95 -13.94
N HIS A 186 -0.04 0.67 -12.71
CA HIS A 186 1.36 0.81 -12.32
C HIS A 186 2.26 -0.28 -12.93
N ARG A 187 1.75 -1.50 -13.07
CA ARG A 187 2.57 -2.64 -13.48
C ARG A 187 2.75 -2.76 -14.99
N ILE A 188 1.73 -2.43 -15.78
CA ILE A 188 1.77 -2.59 -17.25
C ILE A 188 1.25 -1.35 -18.02
N GLY A 189 0.88 -0.27 -17.34
CA GLY A 189 0.68 1.06 -17.94
C GLY A 189 -0.18 1.07 -19.20
N SER A 190 0.41 1.56 -20.30
CA SER A 190 -0.26 1.67 -21.60
C SER A 190 -0.77 0.34 -22.14
N GLN A 191 -0.14 -0.80 -21.80
CA GLN A 191 -0.66 -2.11 -22.21
C GLN A 191 -2.00 -2.40 -21.54
N PHE A 192 -2.15 -2.14 -20.24
CA PHE A 192 -3.44 -2.26 -19.57
C PHE A 192 -4.48 -1.33 -20.22
N LEU A 193 -4.12 -0.06 -20.44
CA LEU A 193 -5.01 0.92 -21.04
C LEU A 193 -5.50 0.47 -22.42
N ASN A 194 -4.60 -0.03 -23.27
CA ASN A 194 -4.93 -0.55 -24.58
C ASN A 194 -5.83 -1.80 -24.49
N THR A 195 -5.50 -2.77 -23.63
CA THR A 195 -6.30 -3.99 -23.40
C THR A 195 -7.71 -3.66 -22.92
N MET A 196 -7.86 -2.64 -22.09
CA MET A 196 -9.17 -2.19 -21.60
C MET A 196 -9.97 -1.41 -22.65
N GLY A 197 -9.34 -0.98 -23.74
CA GLY A 197 -9.96 -0.16 -24.78
C GLY A 197 -10.06 1.31 -24.39
N ALA A 198 -9.08 1.82 -23.65
CA ALA A 198 -9.00 3.23 -23.27
C ALA A 198 -8.96 4.12 -24.51
N LYS A 199 -9.72 5.21 -24.48
CA LYS A 199 -9.73 6.23 -25.53
C LYS A 199 -8.89 7.43 -25.10
N ARG A 200 -8.22 8.07 -26.05
CA ARG A 200 -7.55 9.34 -25.79
C ARG A 200 -8.57 10.47 -25.68
N VAL A 201 -8.49 11.23 -24.59
CA VAL A 201 -9.27 12.45 -24.36
C VAL A 201 -8.43 13.62 -24.84
N GLU A 202 -8.46 13.87 -26.14
CA GLU A 202 -7.83 15.05 -26.73
C GLU A 202 -8.89 15.95 -27.35
N ARG A 203 -9.06 17.15 -26.79
CA ARG A 203 -9.91 18.19 -27.38
C ARG A 203 -9.10 19.15 -28.25
N PHE A 204 -8.33 18.64 -29.22
CA PHE A 204 -7.59 19.50 -30.16
C PHE A 204 -7.55 18.94 -31.58
N THR A 205 -8.69 18.95 -32.25
CA THR A 205 -8.79 18.71 -33.70
C THR A 205 -8.22 19.88 -34.52
N PHE A 206 -8.12 21.10 -33.96
CA PHE A 206 -7.74 22.28 -34.73
C PHE A 206 -6.21 22.50 -34.85
N LEU A 207 -5.44 22.16 -33.81
CA LEU A 207 -3.99 22.37 -33.79
C LEU A 207 -3.22 21.27 -34.53
N LYS A 208 -3.76 20.05 -34.66
CA LYS A 208 -3.10 19.00 -35.44
C LYS A 208 -2.99 19.36 -36.92
N ASP A 209 -4.02 19.96 -37.51
CA ASP A 209 -3.99 20.39 -38.92
C ASP A 209 -3.09 21.60 -39.16
N ALA A 210 -3.03 22.55 -38.21
CA ALA A 210 -2.11 23.69 -38.28
C ALA A 210 -0.66 23.23 -38.06
N ALA A 211 -0.40 22.40 -37.06
CA ALA A 211 0.93 21.88 -36.76
C ALA A 211 1.47 20.98 -37.89
N ARG A 212 0.61 20.17 -38.54
CA ARG A 212 0.97 19.43 -39.78
C ARG A 212 1.32 20.38 -40.92
N ARG A 213 0.58 21.48 -41.09
CA ARG A 213 0.82 22.51 -42.13
C ARG A 213 2.16 23.25 -41.95
N PHE A 214 2.66 23.35 -40.72
CA PHE A 214 3.90 24.05 -40.39
C PHE A 214 5.07 23.11 -40.02
N GLY A 215 4.94 21.80 -40.22
CA GLY A 215 6.00 20.83 -39.89
C GLY A 215 6.27 20.65 -38.39
N LEU A 216 5.38 21.14 -37.52
CA LEU A 216 5.42 21.00 -36.07
C LEU A 216 4.77 19.68 -35.64
N ALA A 217 5.20 18.56 -36.22
CA ALA A 217 4.79 17.25 -35.73
C ALA A 217 5.61 16.94 -34.47
N GLY A 218 5.01 17.10 -33.28
CA GLY A 218 5.67 16.69 -32.04
C GLY A 218 4.98 17.19 -30.79
N ASP A 219 4.08 16.34 -30.29
CA ASP A 219 3.70 16.14 -28.89
C ASP A 219 3.06 17.27 -28.09
N ASN A 220 1.89 16.94 -27.55
CA ASN A 220 1.33 17.60 -26.39
C ASN A 220 2.39 17.55 -25.26
N PRO A 221 3.02 18.67 -24.84
CA PRO A 221 4.12 18.66 -23.87
C PRO A 221 3.66 18.29 -22.45
N TYR A 222 2.37 17.98 -22.29
CA TYR A 222 1.73 17.65 -21.02
C TYR A 222 1.37 16.16 -20.91
N GLY A 223 1.69 15.34 -21.92
CA GLY A 223 1.40 13.90 -21.92
C GLY A 223 0.09 13.50 -22.60
N THR A 224 -0.41 12.31 -22.28
CA THR A 224 -1.63 11.74 -22.88
C THR A 224 -2.70 11.52 -21.81
N LEU A 225 -3.90 12.05 -22.02
CA LEU A 225 -5.04 11.78 -21.16
C LEU A 225 -5.86 10.63 -21.75
N TRP A 226 -6.03 9.59 -20.96
CA TRP A 226 -6.78 8.38 -21.30
C TRP A 226 -8.09 8.35 -20.52
N ARG A 227 -9.13 7.79 -21.14
CA ARG A 227 -10.42 7.51 -20.51
C ARG A 227 -10.84 6.08 -20.79
N ILE A 228 -11.23 5.37 -19.74
CA ILE A 228 -11.87 4.07 -19.80
C ILE A 228 -13.30 4.26 -19.33
N ASP A 229 -14.25 3.92 -20.20
CA ASP A 229 -15.66 3.98 -19.88
C ASP A 229 -16.16 2.59 -19.43
N HIS A 230 -17.21 2.57 -18.61
CA HIS A 230 -17.93 1.35 -18.23
C HIS A 230 -17.09 0.29 -17.51
N LEU A 231 -16.14 0.68 -16.66
CA LEU A 231 -15.48 -0.26 -15.76
C LEU A 231 -16.47 -0.76 -14.70
N PRO A 232 -16.51 -2.07 -14.42
CA PRO A 232 -17.32 -2.59 -13.30
C PRO A 232 -16.91 -1.91 -12.01
N THR A 233 -17.91 -1.59 -11.18
CA THR A 233 -17.81 -0.92 -9.86
C THR A 233 -17.16 0.48 -9.85
N LEU A 234 -16.32 0.82 -10.83
CA LEU A 234 -15.55 2.06 -10.91
C LEU A 234 -16.11 3.07 -11.92
N GLY A 235 -17.04 2.66 -12.79
CA GLY A 235 -17.66 3.53 -13.78
C GLY A 235 -16.65 4.04 -14.81
N THR A 236 -16.57 5.35 -14.99
CA THR A 236 -15.60 5.98 -15.88
C THR A 236 -14.34 6.34 -15.10
N VAL A 237 -13.17 5.99 -15.65
CA VAL A 237 -11.86 6.31 -15.08
C VAL A 237 -11.04 7.11 -16.07
N GLN A 238 -10.35 8.14 -15.57
CA GLN A 238 -9.33 8.87 -16.32
C GLN A 238 -7.94 8.62 -15.76
N VAL A 239 -6.98 8.50 -16.67
CA VAL A 239 -5.56 8.30 -16.37
C VAL A 239 -4.75 9.24 -17.24
N VAL A 240 -3.87 10.03 -16.64
CA VAL A 240 -2.87 10.79 -17.39
C VAL A 240 -1.55 10.02 -17.42
N GLU A 241 -1.01 9.85 -18.62
CA GLU A 241 0.33 9.33 -18.89
C GLU A 241 1.26 10.50 -19.14
N VAL A 242 2.31 10.61 -18.32
CA VAL A 242 3.37 11.61 -18.47
C VAL A 242 4.73 10.94 -18.51
N VAL A 243 5.68 11.57 -19.20
CA VAL A 243 7.08 11.15 -19.22
C VAL A 243 7.85 12.18 -18.41
N ASN A 244 8.80 11.75 -17.56
CA ASN A 244 9.66 12.67 -16.83
C ASN A 244 10.38 13.63 -17.79
N GLY A 245 10.56 14.89 -17.39
CA GLY A 245 11.24 15.89 -18.22
C GLY A 245 12.77 15.72 -18.25
N THR A 246 13.32 15.02 -17.26
CA THR A 246 14.76 14.77 -17.10
C THR A 246 15.03 13.29 -17.20
N ALA A 247 16.01 12.88 -18.00
CA ALA A 247 16.43 11.49 -18.05
C ALA A 247 16.91 11.01 -16.68
N GLU A 248 16.60 9.77 -16.33
CA GLU A 248 17.13 9.07 -15.17
C GLU A 248 18.67 8.96 -15.26
N PRO A 249 19.39 8.64 -14.17
CA PRO A 249 20.85 8.49 -14.19
C PRO A 249 21.39 7.49 -15.24
N ASP A 250 20.56 6.54 -15.67
CA ASP A 250 20.86 5.55 -16.72
C ASP A 250 20.52 6.03 -18.15
N GLY A 251 20.05 7.27 -18.31
CA GLY A 251 19.66 7.87 -19.58
C GLY A 251 18.23 7.50 -20.03
N THR A 252 17.50 6.70 -19.26
CA THR A 252 16.13 6.31 -19.61
C THR A 252 15.11 7.38 -19.21
N TYR A 253 13.96 7.35 -19.87
CA TYR A 253 12.81 8.15 -19.48
C TYR A 253 11.73 7.22 -18.94
N ARG A 254 11.07 7.63 -17.87
CA ARG A 254 10.04 6.86 -17.19
C ARG A 254 8.65 7.41 -17.51
N HIS A 255 7.75 6.49 -17.82
CA HIS A 255 6.33 6.77 -17.97
C HIS A 255 5.66 6.67 -16.61
N TYR A 256 4.92 7.70 -16.23
CA TYR A 256 4.10 7.75 -15.03
C TYR A 256 2.63 7.78 -15.43
N PHE A 257 1.84 6.95 -14.76
CA PHE A 257 0.40 6.85 -14.98
C PHE A 257 -0.30 7.27 -13.68
N LEU A 258 -1.06 8.35 -13.75
CA LEU A 258 -1.76 8.91 -12.59
C LEU A 258 -3.26 8.90 -12.86
N ARG A 259 -4.03 8.34 -11.93
CA ARG A 259 -5.48 8.51 -11.96
C ARG A 259 -5.82 9.95 -11.64
N VAL A 260 -6.67 10.54 -12.48
CA VAL A 260 -7.18 11.91 -12.32
C VAL A 260 -8.69 11.87 -12.35
N PRO A 261 -9.37 12.81 -11.68
CA PRO A 261 -10.82 12.86 -11.72
C PRO A 261 -11.32 13.31 -13.10
N ILE A 262 -12.60 13.09 -13.34
CA ILE A 262 -13.27 13.55 -14.57
C ILE A 262 -13.54 15.06 -14.52
N GLU A 263 -13.76 15.57 -13.31
CA GLU A 263 -13.96 16.98 -12.98
C GLU A 263 -12.95 17.39 -11.92
N GLY A 264 -12.35 18.56 -12.08
CA GLY A 264 -11.45 19.13 -11.06
C GLY A 264 -12.22 19.61 -9.83
N ASP A 265 -11.47 20.01 -8.81
CA ASP A 265 -12.03 20.50 -7.54
C ASP A 265 -12.86 21.80 -7.73
N ASP A 266 -12.66 22.51 -8.86
CA ASP A 266 -13.45 23.67 -9.28
C ASP A 266 -14.74 23.32 -10.04
N GLY A 267 -15.08 22.02 -10.12
CA GLY A 267 -16.24 21.50 -10.83
C GLY A 267 -16.11 21.52 -12.36
N LYS A 268 -14.94 21.89 -12.91
CA LYS A 268 -14.76 21.94 -14.36
C LYS A 268 -14.31 20.58 -14.91
N PRO A 269 -14.80 20.16 -16.09
CA PRO A 269 -14.34 18.94 -16.73
C PRO A 269 -12.84 18.96 -17.07
N ILE A 270 -12.12 17.92 -16.65
CA ILE A 270 -10.74 17.66 -17.06
C ILE A 270 -10.75 16.98 -18.43
N THR A 271 -10.44 17.75 -19.47
CA THR A 271 -10.56 17.33 -20.88
C THR A 271 -9.25 17.37 -21.65
N SER A 272 -8.13 17.64 -20.98
CA SER A 272 -6.80 17.63 -21.57
C SER A 272 -5.74 17.12 -20.60
N ALA A 273 -4.64 16.60 -21.13
CA ALA A 273 -3.51 16.16 -20.29
C ALA A 273 -2.93 17.32 -19.47
N ARG A 274 -2.92 18.54 -20.01
CA ARG A 274 -2.49 19.74 -19.28
C ARG A 274 -3.31 19.96 -18.02
N ASP A 275 -4.64 19.92 -18.15
CA ASP A 275 -5.52 20.18 -17.00
C ASP A 275 -5.42 19.04 -15.98
N ALA A 276 -5.24 17.80 -16.46
CA ALA A 276 -5.01 16.63 -15.62
C ALA A 276 -3.70 16.74 -14.82
N VAL A 277 -2.59 17.10 -15.46
CA VAL A 277 -1.30 17.30 -14.78
C VAL A 277 -1.36 18.52 -13.85
N ALA A 278 -1.99 19.61 -14.27
CA ALA A 278 -2.15 20.78 -13.42
C ALA A 278 -2.89 20.43 -12.11
N TRP A 279 -3.95 19.62 -12.20
CA TRP A 279 -4.68 19.14 -11.04
C TRP A 279 -3.80 18.35 -10.06
N THR A 280 -2.84 17.54 -10.54
CA THR A 280 -1.92 16.81 -9.64
C THR A 280 -1.00 17.72 -8.83
N TYR A 281 -0.84 18.98 -9.26
CA TYR A 281 -0.11 20.03 -8.55
C TYR A 281 -1.03 21.03 -7.80
N GLY A 282 -2.35 20.81 -7.79
CA GLY A 282 -3.31 21.76 -7.23
C GLY A 282 -3.42 23.07 -8.02
N LEU A 283 -3.12 23.04 -9.31
CA LEU A 283 -3.13 24.20 -10.21
C LEU A 283 -4.22 24.06 -11.28
N THR A 284 -4.64 25.19 -11.83
CA THR A 284 -5.39 25.22 -13.09
C THR A 284 -4.45 24.99 -14.28
N GLY A 285 -4.99 24.51 -15.39
CA GLY A 285 -4.21 24.33 -16.62
C GLY A 285 -3.54 25.62 -17.13
N GLU A 286 -4.15 26.78 -16.90
CA GLU A 286 -3.57 28.08 -17.25
C GLU A 286 -2.38 28.45 -16.36
N GLN A 287 -2.49 28.23 -15.04
CA GLN A 287 -1.38 28.45 -14.11
C GLN A 287 -0.22 27.52 -14.42
N TYR A 288 -0.51 26.24 -14.68
CA TYR A 288 0.51 25.24 -15.01
C TYR A 288 1.24 25.58 -16.31
N ALA A 289 0.54 26.07 -17.33
CA ALA A 289 1.15 26.46 -18.61
C ALA A 289 2.20 27.56 -18.47
N ARG A 290 2.08 28.43 -17.45
CA ARG A 290 2.97 29.56 -17.19
C ARG A 290 4.23 29.19 -16.40
N LEU A 291 4.35 27.94 -15.91
CA LEU A 291 5.54 27.49 -15.19
C LEU A 291 6.75 27.43 -16.14
N THR A 292 7.83 28.10 -15.73
CA THR A 292 9.10 28.22 -16.49
C THR A 292 9.95 26.95 -16.40
N VAL A 293 9.81 26.18 -15.31
CA VAL A 293 10.45 24.88 -15.11
C VAL A 293 9.34 23.88 -14.77
N ARG A 294 9.35 22.74 -15.47
CA ARG A 294 8.40 21.65 -15.29
C ARG A 294 9.24 20.43 -14.89
N THR A 295 8.95 19.85 -13.74
CA THR A 295 9.63 18.65 -13.21
C THR A 295 8.99 17.39 -13.76
#